data_AF-A0A967J083-F1
#
_entry.id   AF-A0A967J083-F1
#
_cell.length_a   1.000
_cell.length_b   1.000
_cell.length_c   1.000
_cell.angle_alpha   90.00
_cell.angle_beta   90.00
_cell.angle_gamma   90.00
#
_symmetry.space_group_name_H-M   'P 1'
#
loop_
_entity.id
_entity.type
_entity.pdbx_description
1 polymer ?
#
loop_
_entity_poly.entity_id
_entity_poly.type
_entity_poly.pdbx_seq_one_letter_code
_entity_poly.pdbx_strand_id
1 'polypeptide(L)'
;QVTEEPDEIASLTVVEFDQERLAEVESGARAAEAIAAGVMLARDLVNMPPNVATPGKLAEVATELARDHDLRLFVGDRDWAAEQKMGTFLAVAKGAEEPPAFIVLEHNPERSENGTIVLVGKGITFDTGGISLKPSAKMEEMKCDMAGAAAVLGAMKA
;
A
#
# COMPACT_ATOMS: atom_id res chain seq x y z
N GLN A 1 25.87 10.23 -15.46
CA GLN A 1 24.88 11.30 -15.74
C GLN A 1 24.77 12.11 -14.48
N VAL A 2 24.86 13.43 -14.59
CA VAL A 2 24.73 14.35 -13.45
C VAL A 2 23.28 14.26 -13.00
N THR A 3 23.03 13.59 -11.88
CA THR A 3 21.75 13.68 -11.18
C THR A 3 21.84 14.94 -10.33
N GLU A 4 21.34 16.06 -10.85
CA GLU A 4 20.92 17.14 -9.95
C GLU A 4 19.90 16.52 -8.99
N GLU A 5 20.21 16.56 -7.69
CA GLU A 5 19.22 16.23 -6.67
C GLU A 5 18.06 17.21 -6.88
N PRO A 6 16.81 16.73 -6.99
CA PRO A 6 15.68 17.63 -7.16
C PRO A 6 15.63 18.60 -5.99
N ASP A 7 15.40 19.89 -6.26
CA ASP A 7 15.29 20.91 -5.23
C ASP A 7 14.27 20.46 -4.17
N GLU A 8 14.76 20.21 -2.95
CA GLU A 8 13.94 19.71 -1.86
C GLU A 8 13.02 20.84 -1.37
N ILE A 9 11.71 20.67 -1.52
CA ILE A 9 10.74 21.64 -1.01
C ILE A 9 10.68 21.48 0.52
N ALA A 10 11.37 22.38 1.23
CA ALA A 10 11.45 22.34 2.70
C ALA A 10 10.14 22.76 3.40
N SER A 11 9.33 23.62 2.77
CA SER A 11 8.08 24.09 3.36
C SER A 11 7.11 24.63 2.31
N LEU A 12 5.80 24.43 2.54
CA LEU A 12 4.72 25.07 1.81
C LEU A 12 3.89 25.91 2.79
N THR A 13 3.71 27.20 2.50
CA THR A 13 2.86 28.09 3.31
C THR A 13 1.60 28.45 2.53
N VAL A 14 0.44 28.12 3.07
CA VAL A 14 -0.86 28.56 2.55
C VAL A 14 -1.25 29.85 3.26
N VAL A 15 -1.56 30.89 2.50
CA VAL A 15 -1.95 32.21 3.04
C VAL A 15 -3.43 32.45 2.77
N GLU A 16 -4.19 32.69 3.83
CA GLU A 16 -5.60 33.10 3.79
C GLU A 16 -5.76 34.41 4.57
N PHE A 17 -6.47 35.36 3.96
CA PHE A 17 -6.66 36.71 4.50
C PHE A 17 -7.99 36.87 5.23
N ASP A 18 -8.95 35.99 4.93
CA ASP A 18 -10.23 35.94 5.63
C ASP A 18 -10.15 35.06 6.88
N GLN A 19 -10.25 35.69 8.04
CA GLN A 19 -10.16 35.00 9.33
C GLN A 19 -11.28 33.96 9.51
N GLU A 20 -12.44 34.15 8.89
CA GLU A 20 -13.57 33.21 9.00
C GLU A 20 -13.27 31.89 8.25
N ARG A 21 -12.36 31.91 7.26
CA ARG A 21 -12.01 30.75 6.43
C ARG A 21 -10.80 29.97 6.94
N LEU A 22 -10.06 30.51 7.91
CA LEU A 22 -8.82 29.88 8.41
C LEU A 22 -9.05 28.45 8.90
N ALA A 23 -10.11 28.18 9.64
CA ALA A 23 -10.40 26.84 10.17
C ALA A 23 -10.65 25.82 9.05
N GLU A 24 -11.35 26.20 7.99
CA GLU A 24 -11.61 25.35 6.82
C GLU A 24 -10.32 25.09 6.03
N VAL A 25 -9.51 26.13 5.82
CA VAL A 25 -8.22 26.03 5.13
C VAL A 25 -7.24 25.13 5.88
N GLU A 26 -7.14 25.28 7.20
CA GLU A 26 -6.32 24.40 8.04
C GLU A 26 -6.78 22.94 7.99
N SER A 27 -8.09 22.71 8.05
CA SER A 27 -8.64 21.35 7.92
C SER A 27 -8.37 20.76 6.54
N GLY A 28 -8.51 21.55 5.48
CA GLY A 28 -8.21 21.16 4.11
C GLY A 28 -6.73 20.85 3.90
N ALA A 29 -5.84 21.65 4.48
CA ALA A 29 -4.40 21.43 4.43
C ALA A 29 -4.01 20.11 5.11
N ARG A 30 -4.52 19.84 6.32
CA ARG A 30 -4.28 18.57 7.02
C ARG A 30 -4.77 17.36 6.21
N ALA A 31 -5.96 17.46 5.62
CA ALA A 31 -6.49 16.40 4.77
C ALA A 31 -5.63 16.19 3.50
N ALA A 32 -5.18 17.28 2.88
CA ALA A 32 -4.32 17.22 1.70
C ALA A 32 -2.96 16.59 2.01
N GLU A 33 -2.35 16.90 3.16
CA GLU A 33 -1.10 16.29 3.62
C GLU A 33 -1.25 14.78 3.81
N ALA A 34 -2.31 14.34 4.49
CA ALA A 34 -2.59 12.92 4.72
C ALA A 34 -2.80 12.16 3.38
N ILE A 35 -3.63 12.72 2.49
CA ILE A 35 -3.88 12.15 1.16
C ILE A 35 -2.58 12.09 0.34
N ALA A 36 -1.78 13.16 0.34
CA ALA A 36 -0.51 13.20 -0.38
C ALA A 36 0.46 12.14 0.14
N ALA A 37 0.56 11.97 1.47
CA ALA A 37 1.41 10.95 2.08
C ALA A 37 0.98 9.53 1.71
N GLY A 38 -0.32 9.25 1.69
CA GLY A 38 -0.87 7.97 1.24
C GLY A 38 -0.63 7.71 -0.25
N VAL A 39 -0.85 8.71 -1.11
CA VAL A 39 -0.59 8.63 -2.55
C VAL A 39 0.89 8.42 -2.84
N MET A 40 1.78 9.13 -2.14
CA MET A 40 3.22 8.97 -2.28
C MET A 40 3.65 7.54 -1.93
N LEU A 41 3.19 7.00 -0.79
CA LEU A 41 3.48 5.61 -0.41
C LEU A 41 3.03 4.64 -1.51
N ALA A 42 1.80 4.78 -2.02
CA ALA A 42 1.29 3.91 -3.06
C ALA A 42 2.12 4.01 -4.35
N ARG A 43 2.52 5.22 -4.74
CA ARG A 43 3.36 5.46 -5.93
C ARG A 43 4.75 4.87 -5.75
N ASP A 44 5.36 5.03 -4.59
CA ASP A 44 6.69 4.49 -4.31
C ASP A 44 6.68 2.97 -4.43
N LEU A 45 5.71 2.31 -3.80
CA LEU A 45 5.53 0.85 -3.88
C LEU A 45 5.33 0.35 -5.31
N VAL A 46 4.46 0.99 -6.09
CA VAL A 46 4.17 0.62 -7.48
C VAL A 46 5.38 0.87 -8.39
N ASN A 47 6.18 1.90 -8.10
CA ASN A 47 7.36 2.24 -8.90
C ASN A 47 8.57 1.37 -8.59
N MET A 48 8.67 0.83 -7.37
CA MET A 48 9.74 -0.09 -7.00
C MET A 48 9.79 -1.30 -7.94
N PRO A 49 10.99 -1.80 -8.30
CA PRO A 49 11.11 -2.99 -9.11
C PRO A 49 10.68 -4.23 -8.31
N PRO A 50 10.21 -5.30 -8.97
CA PRO A 50 9.60 -6.46 -8.31
C PRO A 50 10.57 -7.29 -7.46
N ASN A 51 11.88 -7.14 -7.66
CA ASN A 51 12.90 -7.74 -6.80
C ASN A 51 13.09 -7.01 -5.46
N VAL A 52 12.48 -5.83 -5.30
CA VAL A 52 12.48 -5.04 -4.06
C VAL A 52 11.08 -5.02 -3.45
N ALA A 53 10.05 -4.74 -4.25
CA ALA A 53 8.65 -4.75 -3.81
C ALA A 53 8.08 -6.18 -3.73
N THR A 54 8.63 -7.02 -2.85
CA THR A 54 8.14 -8.39 -2.62
C THR A 54 6.94 -8.42 -1.66
N PRO A 55 6.17 -9.53 -1.56
CA PRO A 55 5.15 -9.69 -0.53
C PRO A 55 5.69 -9.46 0.88
N GLY A 56 6.94 -9.89 1.16
CA GLY A 56 7.65 -9.56 2.40
C GLY A 56 7.84 -8.06 2.60
N LYS A 57 8.23 -7.32 1.55
CA LYS A 57 8.35 -5.85 1.61
C LYS A 57 7.02 -5.17 1.89
N LEU A 58 5.92 -5.64 1.29
CA LEU A 58 4.58 -5.13 1.57
C LEU A 58 4.17 -5.37 3.02
N ALA A 59 4.51 -6.54 3.59
CA ALA A 59 4.26 -6.85 4.99
C ALA A 59 5.11 -6.00 5.95
N GLU A 60 6.37 -5.72 5.60
CA GLU A 60 7.23 -4.79 6.34
C GLU A 60 6.61 -3.38 6.38
N VAL A 61 6.17 -2.86 5.23
CA VAL A 61 5.51 -1.55 5.14
C VAL A 61 4.22 -1.52 5.96
N ALA A 62 3.42 -2.58 5.92
CA ALA A 62 2.24 -2.68 6.77
C ALA A 62 2.59 -2.69 8.27
N THR A 63 3.73 -3.29 8.64
CA THR A 63 4.25 -3.28 10.01
C THR A 63 4.66 -1.90 10.46
N GLU A 64 5.35 -1.14 9.59
CA GLU A 64 5.70 0.26 9.86
C GLU A 64 4.44 1.11 10.03
N LEU A 65 3.45 0.99 9.14
CA LEU A 65 2.19 1.70 9.25
C LEU A 65 1.44 1.39 10.55
N ALA A 66 1.39 0.11 10.94
CA ALA A 66 0.73 -0.30 12.17
C ALA A 66 1.35 0.34 13.40
N ARG A 67 2.68 0.42 13.44
CA ARG A 67 3.41 1.09 14.51
C ARG A 67 3.19 2.60 14.52
N ASP A 68 3.26 3.23 13.35
CA ASP A 68 3.28 4.69 13.24
C ASP A 68 1.88 5.31 13.37
N HIS A 69 0.82 4.54 13.08
CA HIS A 69 -0.58 5.00 13.08
C HIS A 69 -1.50 4.26 14.07
N ASP A 70 -0.94 3.49 15.01
CA ASP A 70 -1.69 2.72 16.02
C ASP A 70 -2.77 1.81 15.40
N LEU A 71 -2.39 1.08 14.34
CA LEU A 71 -3.26 0.10 13.69
C LEU A 71 -2.98 -1.30 14.26
N ARG A 72 -4.01 -2.14 14.33
CA ARG A 72 -3.81 -3.57 14.59
C ARG A 72 -3.36 -4.24 13.30
N LEU A 73 -2.32 -5.06 13.38
CA LEU A 73 -1.77 -5.82 12.26
C LEU A 73 -1.92 -7.32 12.47
N PHE A 74 -2.30 -8.00 11.40
CA PHE A 74 -2.12 -9.44 11.26
C PHE A 74 -1.46 -9.75 9.90
N VAL A 75 -0.47 -10.64 9.90
CA VAL A 75 0.19 -11.14 8.69
C VAL A 75 0.12 -12.67 8.70
N GLY A 76 -0.67 -13.22 7.78
CA GLY A 76 -0.80 -14.64 7.55
C GLY A 76 0.22 -15.13 6.53
N ASP A 77 0.89 -16.24 6.83
CA ASP A 77 1.83 -16.90 5.94
C ASP A 77 1.15 -18.02 5.11
N ARG A 78 1.97 -18.83 4.43
CA ARG A 78 1.51 -19.96 3.63
C ARG A 78 0.76 -21.01 4.45
N ASP A 79 1.23 -21.30 5.66
CA ASP A 79 0.66 -22.34 6.50
C ASP A 79 -0.68 -21.87 7.07
N TRP A 80 -0.74 -20.63 7.57
CA TRP A 80 -1.98 -19.99 7.95
C TRP A 80 -3.01 -20.00 6.81
N ALA A 81 -2.60 -19.62 5.59
CA ALA A 81 -3.51 -19.63 4.44
C ALA A 81 -4.02 -21.04 4.08
N ALA A 82 -3.22 -22.08 4.35
CA ALA A 82 -3.63 -23.48 4.18
C ALA A 82 -4.64 -23.92 5.24
N GLU A 83 -4.45 -23.51 6.49
CA GLU A 83 -5.41 -23.73 7.58
C GLU A 83 -6.75 -23.05 7.29
N GLN A 84 -6.71 -21.83 6.73
CA GLN A 84 -7.89 -21.10 6.28
C GLN A 84 -8.50 -21.64 4.97
N LYS A 85 -7.94 -22.71 4.40
CA LYS A 85 -8.40 -23.36 3.14
C LYS A 85 -8.42 -22.41 1.94
N MET A 86 -7.49 -21.46 1.86
CA MET A 86 -7.40 -20.47 0.78
C MET A 86 -6.73 -21.05 -0.48
N GLY A 87 -7.33 -22.10 -1.04
CA GLY A 87 -6.73 -22.88 -2.13
C GLY A 87 -6.35 -22.06 -3.37
N THR A 88 -7.16 -21.08 -3.76
CA THR A 88 -6.86 -20.21 -4.93
C THR A 88 -5.65 -19.31 -4.67
N PHE A 89 -5.56 -18.71 -3.48
CA PHE A 89 -4.43 -17.88 -3.08
C PHE A 89 -3.13 -18.68 -3.10
N LEU A 90 -3.16 -19.87 -2.48
CA LEU A 90 -2.02 -20.79 -2.46
C LEU A 90 -1.63 -21.29 -3.85
N ALA A 91 -2.61 -21.57 -4.72
CA ALA A 91 -2.34 -22.04 -6.08
C ALA A 91 -1.58 -21.00 -6.91
N VAL A 92 -1.92 -19.71 -6.78
CA VAL A 92 -1.21 -18.61 -7.44
C VAL A 92 0.22 -18.48 -6.90
N ALA A 93 0.39 -18.50 -5.57
CA ALA A 93 1.69 -18.33 -4.93
C ALA A 93 2.63 -19.54 -5.06
N LYS A 94 2.11 -20.74 -5.40
CA LYS A 94 2.88 -22.00 -5.43
C LYS A 94 4.08 -21.96 -6.37
N GLY A 95 3.99 -21.19 -7.46
CA GLY A 95 5.06 -21.07 -8.45
C GLY A 95 6.17 -20.08 -8.08
N ALA A 96 5.99 -19.29 -7.03
CA ALA A 96 6.95 -18.29 -6.57
C ALA A 96 7.86 -18.87 -5.48
N GLU A 97 9.15 -18.51 -5.54
CA GLU A 97 10.12 -18.78 -4.46
C GLU A 97 9.84 -17.88 -3.25
N GLU A 98 9.54 -16.61 -3.51
CA GLU A 98 9.13 -15.64 -2.50
C GLU A 98 7.82 -16.09 -1.83
N PRO A 99 7.77 -16.18 -0.49
CA PRO A 99 6.59 -16.63 0.22
C PRO A 99 5.43 -15.62 0.11
N PRO A 100 4.16 -16.09 0.05
CA PRO A 100 3.02 -15.19 0.07
C PRO A 100 2.82 -14.59 1.46
N ALA A 101 2.24 -13.39 1.52
CA ALA A 101 1.80 -12.73 2.75
C ALA A 101 0.34 -12.29 2.61
N PHE A 102 -0.49 -12.61 3.59
CA PHE A 102 -1.86 -12.13 3.71
C PHE A 102 -1.92 -11.06 4.80
N ILE A 103 -2.06 -9.80 4.39
CA ILE A 103 -1.91 -8.65 5.29
C ILE A 103 -3.30 -8.12 5.66
N VAL A 104 -3.54 -7.93 6.95
CA VAL A 104 -4.75 -7.30 7.50
C VAL A 104 -4.32 -6.16 8.43
N LEU A 105 -4.81 -4.95 8.13
CA LEU A 105 -4.68 -3.78 9.00
C LEU A 105 -6.08 -3.35 9.46
N GLU A 106 -6.23 -3.06 10.74
CA GLU A 106 -7.50 -2.63 11.33
C GLU A 106 -7.35 -1.28 12.05
N HIS A 107 -8.22 -0.34 11.69
CA HIS A 107 -8.34 0.96 12.34
C HIS A 107 -9.57 0.99 13.25
N ASN A 108 -9.40 1.42 14.50
CA ASN A 108 -10.45 1.40 15.54
C ASN A 108 -11.16 0.04 15.73
N PRO A 109 -10.43 -1.09 15.88
CA PRO A 109 -11.05 -2.42 15.92
C PRO A 109 -12.05 -2.63 17.09
N GLU A 110 -11.96 -1.82 18.15
CA GLU A 110 -12.86 -1.90 19.31
C GLU A 110 -14.18 -1.12 19.12
N ARG A 111 -14.29 -0.28 18.08
CA ARG A 111 -15.49 0.52 17.83
C ARG A 111 -16.51 -0.27 17.00
N SER A 112 -17.42 -0.96 17.68
CA SER A 112 -18.49 -1.74 17.06
C SER A 112 -19.76 -0.94 16.72
N GLU A 113 -19.81 0.34 17.09
CA GLU A 113 -21.01 1.19 16.92
C GLU A 113 -21.28 1.56 15.46
N ASN A 114 -20.23 1.53 14.62
CA ASN A 114 -20.32 1.80 13.20
C ASN A 114 -20.14 0.50 12.40
N GLY A 115 -20.70 0.45 11.19
CA GLY A 115 -20.42 -0.64 10.26
C GLY A 115 -18.94 -0.67 9.85
N THR A 116 -18.38 -1.88 9.71
CA THR A 116 -17.00 -2.07 9.24
C THR A 116 -16.91 -1.87 7.73
N ILE A 117 -16.01 -0.99 7.29
CA ILE A 117 -15.64 -0.86 5.87
C ILE A 117 -14.42 -1.73 5.62
N VAL A 118 -14.47 -2.59 4.60
CA VAL A 118 -13.36 -3.44 4.21
C VAL A 118 -12.85 -3.01 2.85
N LEU A 119 -11.57 -2.64 2.79
CA LEU A 119 -10.85 -2.36 1.55
C LEU A 119 -10.00 -3.58 1.19
N VAL A 120 -10.15 -4.11 -0.02
CA VAL A 120 -9.41 -5.29 -0.49
C VAL A 120 -8.56 -4.91 -1.70
N GLY A 121 -7.24 -5.04 -1.56
CA GLY A 121 -6.27 -4.73 -2.60
C GLY A 121 -5.61 -5.98 -3.16
N LYS A 122 -5.60 -6.12 -4.49
CA LYS A 122 -4.78 -7.14 -5.17
C LYS A 122 -3.31 -6.82 -4.96
N GLY A 123 -2.54 -7.79 -4.46
CA GLY A 123 -1.11 -7.64 -4.11
C GLY A 123 -0.18 -8.56 -4.91
N ILE A 124 -0.38 -8.71 -6.22
CA ILE A 124 0.53 -9.49 -7.07
C ILE A 124 1.75 -8.61 -7.39
N THR A 125 2.87 -8.88 -6.73
CA THR A 125 4.07 -8.04 -6.83
C THR A 125 4.78 -8.15 -8.18
N PHE A 126 4.57 -9.26 -8.89
CA PHE A 126 4.94 -9.39 -10.30
C PHE A 126 4.11 -10.47 -10.98
N ASP A 127 3.44 -10.13 -12.07
CA ASP A 127 2.61 -11.07 -12.84
C ASP A 127 3.29 -11.47 -14.16
N THR A 128 3.95 -12.63 -14.16
CA THR A 128 4.49 -13.23 -15.40
C THR A 128 3.41 -13.90 -16.25
N GLY A 129 2.21 -14.14 -15.70
CA GLY A 129 1.19 -15.04 -16.24
C GLY A 129 1.34 -16.51 -15.81
N GLY A 130 2.44 -16.88 -15.15
CA GLY A 130 2.73 -18.25 -14.73
C GLY A 130 3.00 -19.18 -15.93
N ILE A 131 2.44 -20.40 -15.91
CA ILE A 131 2.54 -21.34 -17.04
C ILE A 131 1.98 -20.71 -18.34
N SER A 132 0.91 -19.93 -18.21
CA SER A 132 0.35 -19.12 -19.29
C SER A 132 1.14 -17.82 -19.43
N LEU A 133 2.43 -17.96 -19.75
CA LEU A 133 3.39 -16.86 -19.74
C LEU A 133 2.95 -15.72 -20.65
N LYS A 134 2.95 -14.50 -20.13
CA LYS A 134 2.70 -13.29 -20.92
C LYS A 134 3.80 -13.11 -21.97
N PRO A 135 3.50 -12.47 -23.12
CA PRO A 135 4.54 -11.97 -24.01
C PRO A 135 5.51 -11.03 -23.28
N SER A 136 6.75 -10.95 -23.76
CA SER A 136 7.78 -10.10 -23.14
C SER A 136 7.45 -8.61 -23.23
N ALA A 137 6.74 -8.18 -24.27
CA ALA A 137 6.33 -6.80 -24.43
C ALA A 137 5.46 -6.35 -23.26
N LYS A 138 5.89 -5.29 -22.55
CA LYS A 138 5.22 -4.70 -21.38
C LYS A 138 5.20 -5.59 -20.13
N MET A 139 5.94 -6.69 -20.10
CA MET A 139 6.03 -7.52 -18.89
C MET A 139 6.66 -6.74 -17.73
N GLU A 140 7.52 -5.76 -18.02
CA GLU A 140 8.09 -4.84 -17.04
C GLU A 140 7.05 -3.98 -16.31
N GLU A 141 5.90 -3.69 -16.95
CA GLU A 141 4.79 -2.95 -16.33
C GLU A 141 4.04 -3.82 -15.29
N MET A 142 4.22 -5.15 -15.30
CA MET A 142 3.52 -6.07 -14.39
C MET A 142 3.99 -5.97 -12.94
N LYS A 143 5.03 -5.16 -12.65
CA LYS A 143 5.33 -4.71 -11.29
C LYS A 143 4.17 -3.91 -10.67
N CYS A 144 3.32 -3.30 -11.50
CA CYS A 144 2.18 -2.51 -11.07
C CYS A 144 0.95 -3.36 -10.69
N ASP A 145 1.02 -4.70 -10.82
CA ASP A 145 -0.12 -5.59 -10.56
C ASP A 145 -0.48 -5.73 -9.06
N MET A 146 0.27 -5.03 -8.21
CA MET A 146 0.04 -4.82 -6.79
C MET A 146 -0.50 -3.42 -6.45
N ALA A 147 -0.82 -2.58 -7.45
CA ALA A 147 -1.28 -1.20 -7.23
C ALA A 147 -2.55 -1.12 -6.38
N GLY A 148 -3.39 -2.16 -6.40
CA GLY A 148 -4.55 -2.27 -5.50
C GLY A 148 -4.15 -2.38 -4.03
N ALA A 149 -3.20 -3.28 -3.70
CA ALA A 149 -2.65 -3.38 -2.35
C ALA A 149 -1.91 -2.11 -1.94
N ALA A 150 -1.14 -1.50 -2.86
CA ALA A 150 -0.47 -0.23 -2.61
C ALA A 150 -1.47 0.89 -2.26
N ALA A 151 -2.59 0.97 -2.98
CA ALA A 151 -3.66 1.94 -2.72
C ALA A 151 -4.33 1.70 -1.37
N VAL A 152 -4.54 0.44 -0.96
CA VAL A 152 -5.08 0.13 0.37
C VAL A 152 -4.10 0.53 1.47
N LEU A 153 -2.81 0.22 1.35
CA LEU A 153 -1.79 0.66 2.31
C LEU A 153 -1.69 2.20 2.37
N GLY A 154 -1.77 2.86 1.22
CA GLY A 154 -1.84 4.32 1.15
C GLY A 154 -3.08 4.90 1.83
N ALA A 155 -4.24 4.26 1.68
CA ALA A 155 -5.47 4.67 2.36
C ALA A 155 -5.40 4.43 3.88
N MET A 156 -4.72 3.39 4.34
CA MET A 156 -4.50 3.15 5.77
C MET A 156 -3.48 4.10 6.40
N LYS A 157 -2.61 4.72 5.59
CA LYS A 157 -1.65 5.75 6.02
C LYS A 157 -2.29 7.14 6.17
N ALA A 158 -3.28 7.44 5.34
CA ALA A 158 -3.98 8.72 5.31
C ALA A 158 -4.99 8.83 6.45
#